data_AF-A0A1I1RZL6-F1
#
_entry.id   AF-A0A1I1RZL6-F1
#
_cell.length_a   1.000
_cell.length_b   1.000
_cell.length_c   1.000
_cell.angle_alpha   90.00
_cell.angle_beta   90.00
_cell.angle_gamma   90.00
#
_symmetry.space_group_name_H-M   'P 1'
#
loop_
_entity.id
_entity.type
_entity.pdbx_description
1 polymer ?
#
loop_
_entity_poly.entity_id
_entity_poly.type
_entity_poly.pdbx_seq_one_letter_code
_entity_poly.pdbx_strand_id
1 'polypeptide(L)' 'MRYPNLRYGNPAEFTFYALGVPLPVLARRLRRDERTVRDWLWCRSRVPWWVPELLRLQHLEAELRHRHMGLGALPARG' A
#
# COMPACT_ATOMS: atom_id res chain seq x y z
N MET A 1 21.09 -13.77 2.10
CA MET A 1 20.58 -13.78 0.71
C MET A 1 20.51 -12.35 0.19
N ARG A 2 21.42 -11.98 -0.73
CA ARG A 2 21.43 -10.67 -1.41
C ARG A 2 20.78 -10.87 -2.77
N TYR A 3 19.44 -10.88 -2.81
CA TYR A 3 18.72 -10.83 -4.08
C TYR A 3 18.79 -9.37 -4.58
N PRO A 4 19.48 -9.07 -5.69
CA PRO A 4 19.41 -7.75 -6.28
C PRO A 4 18.04 -7.67 -6.96
N ASN A 5 17.01 -7.32 -6.19
CA ASN A 5 15.70 -6.97 -6.72
C ASN A 5 15.86 -5.65 -7.50
N LEU A 6 16.30 -5.76 -8.76
CA LEU A 6 16.43 -4.65 -9.71
C LEU A 6 15.07 -4.11 -10.16
N ARG A 7 13.97 -4.79 -9.79
CA ARG A 7 12.62 -4.31 -10.05
C ARG A 7 12.25 -3.30 -8.97
N TYR A 8 12.06 -2.05 -9.40
CA TYR A 8 11.52 -1.00 -8.57
C TYR A 8 10.01 -0.91 -8.79
N GLY A 9 9.30 -0.54 -7.73
CA GLY A 9 7.86 -0.30 -7.77
C GLY A 9 7.56 1.07 -8.34
N ASN A 10 6.34 1.25 -8.83
CA ASN A 10 5.85 2.54 -9.28
C ASN A 10 5.63 3.48 -8.06
N PRO A 11 6.35 4.61 -7.93
CA PRO A 11 6.18 5.54 -6.81
C PRO A 11 4.80 6.20 -6.77
N ALA A 12 4.15 6.37 -7.92
CA ALA A 12 2.80 6.92 -7.99
C ALA A 12 1.77 5.95 -7.41
N GLU A 13 1.91 4.66 -7.71
CA GLU A 13 1.06 3.60 -7.15
C GLU A 13 1.29 3.46 -5.64
N PHE A 14 2.55 3.52 -5.19
CA PHE A 14 2.86 3.52 -3.77
C PHE A 14 2.20 4.70 -3.05
N THR A 15 2.33 5.91 -3.61
CA THR A 15 1.69 7.12 -3.07
C THR A 15 0.18 6.94 -2.99
N PHE A 16 -0.46 6.46 -4.07
CA PHE A 16 -1.90 6.24 -4.13
C PHE A 16 -2.40 5.35 -2.98
N TYR A 17 -1.80 4.19 -2.76
CA TYR A 17 -2.24 3.30 -1.67
C TYR A 17 -1.78 3.74 -0.27
N ALA A 18 -0.79 4.63 -0.17
CA ALA A 18 -0.36 5.22 1.09
C ALA A 18 -1.25 6.39 1.53
N LEU A 19 -2.07 6.96 0.64
CA LEU A 19 -2.95 8.09 0.95
C LEU A 19 -3.87 7.78 2.15
N GLY A 20 -3.95 8.72 3.08
CA GLY A 20 -4.77 8.60 4.28
C GLY A 20 -4.22 7.66 5.36
N VAL A 21 -3.06 7.01 5.15
CA VAL A 21 -2.43 6.15 6.15
C VAL A 21 -1.33 6.91 6.89
N PRO A 22 -1.39 7.03 8.23
CA PRO A 22 -0.31 7.65 9.00
C PRO A 22 1.03 6.92 8.80
N LEU A 23 2.13 7.67 8.69
CA LEU A 23 3.47 7.11 8.43
C LEU A 23 3.88 5.99 9.42
N PRO A 24 3.66 6.10 10.75
CA PRO A 24 4.00 5.02 11.69
C PRO A 24 3.22 3.73 11.42
N VAL A 25 1.96 3.85 10.98
CA VAL A 25 1.10 2.72 10.62
C VAL A 25 1.60 2.08 9.32
N LEU A 26 1.92 2.89 8.32
CA LEU A 26 2.45 2.42 7.05
C LEU A 26 3.80 1.70 7.24
N ALA A 27 4.70 2.26 8.05
CA ALA A 27 5.97 1.65 8.44
C ALA A 27 5.79 0.29 9.10
N ARG A 28 4.86 0.19 10.07
CA ARG A 28 4.51 -1.06 10.73
C ARG A 28 3.95 -2.10 9.75
N ARG A 29 3.04 -1.70 8.85
CA ARG A 29 2.47 -2.59 7.81
C ARG A 29 3.54 -3.14 6.88
N LEU A 30 4.48 -2.30 6.46
CA LEU A 30 5.56 -2.67 5.54
C LEU A 30 6.74 -3.37 6.24
N ARG A 31 6.74 -3.42 7.59
CA ARG A 31 7.85 -3.93 8.42
C ARG A 31 9.18 -3.22 8.08
N ARG A 32 9.13 -1.90 8.00
CA ARG A 32 10.27 -1.03 7.69
C ARG A 32 10.31 0.15 8.65
N ASP A 33 11.48 0.77 8.76
CA ASP A 33 11.64 2.02 9.49
C ASP A 33 10.85 3.16 8.84
N GLU A 34 10.30 4.05 9.67
CA GLU A 34 9.57 5.23 9.20
C GLU A 34 10.42 6.10 8.28
N ARG A 35 11.73 6.19 8.54
CA ARG A 35 12.68 6.90 7.69
C ARG A 35 12.72 6.31 6.28
N THR A 36 12.83 4.99 6.16
CA THR A 36 12.85 4.31 4.86
C THR A 36 11.56 4.53 4.08
N VAL A 37 10.41 4.41 4.74
CA VAL A 37 9.11 4.63 4.11
C VAL A 37 8.93 6.09 3.68
N ARG A 38 9.38 7.03 4.50
CA ARG A 38 9.40 8.46 4.19
C ARG A 38 10.30 8.78 2.99
N ASP A 39 11.48 8.17 2.93
CA ASP A 39 12.40 8.34 1.81
C ASP A 39 11.81 7.79 0.49
N TRP A 40 11.00 6.72 0.56
CA TRP A 40 10.23 6.24 -0.60
C TRP A 40 9.13 7.20 -1.02
N LEU A 41 8.36 7.72 -0.07
CA LEU A 41 7.25 8.66 -0.34
C LEU A 41 7.75 9.98 -0.95
N TRP A 42 8.94 10.43 -0.53
CA TRP A 42 9.58 11.64 -1.05
C TRP A 42 10.47 11.37 -2.26
N CYS A 43 10.43 10.17 -2.84
CA CYS A 43 11.25 9.76 -3.97
C CYS A 43 12.78 9.95 -3.76
N ARG A 44 13.24 10.00 -2.50
CA ARG A 44 14.66 10.10 -2.12
C ARG A 44 15.40 8.78 -2.31
N SER A 45 14.66 7.67 -2.30
CA SER A 45 15.18 6.35 -2.67
C SER A 45 14.15 5.59 -3.49
N ARG A 46 14.62 4.65 -4.30
CA ARG A 46 13.74 3.87 -5.17
C ARG A 46 12.90 2.90 -4.33
N VAL A 47 11.61 2.84 -4.64
CA VAL A 47 10.65 1.95 -3.99
C VAL A 47 10.90 0.51 -4.44
N PRO A 48 11.01 -0.49 -3.55
CA PRO A 48 11.03 -1.89 -3.95
C PRO A 48 9.74 -2.32 -4.65
N TRP A 49 9.82 -3.14 -5.70
CA TRP A 49 8.64 -3.58 -6.48
C TRP A 49 7.49 -4.15 -5.64
N TRP A 50 7.80 -4.86 -4.56
CA TRP A 50 6.81 -5.53 -3.73
C TRP A 50 6.00 -4.55 -2.87
N VAL A 51 6.46 -3.31 -2.65
CA VAL A 51 5.79 -2.34 -1.78
C VAL A 51 4.43 -1.93 -2.33
N PRO A 52 4.31 -1.35 -3.55
CA PRO A 52 3.01 -1.01 -4.10
C PRO A 52 2.13 -2.24 -4.30
N GLU A 53 2.71 -3.37 -4.71
CA GLU A 53 1.98 -4.63 -4.92
C GLU A 53 1.34 -5.17 -3.63
N LEU A 54 2.08 -5.14 -2.52
CA LEU A 54 1.56 -5.55 -1.22
C LEU A 54 0.39 -4.67 -0.78
N LEU A 55 0.52 -3.35 -0.97
CA LEU A 55 -0.55 -2.42 -0.62
C LEU A 55 -1.79 -2.59 -1.51
N ARG A 56 -1.59 -2.82 -2.81
CA ARG A 56 -2.65 -3.16 -3.76
C ARG A 56 -3.41 -4.41 -3.33
N LEU A 57 -2.71 -5.47 -2.93
CA LEU A 57 -3.32 -6.70 -2.43
C LEU A 57 -4.09 -6.48 -1.13
N GLN A 58 -3.56 -5.71 -0.18
CA GLN A 58 -4.27 -5.36 1.05
C GLN A 58 -5.54 -4.55 0.78
N HIS A 59 -5.48 -3.62 -0.17
CA HIS A 59 -6.64 -2.83 -0.58
C HIS A 59 -7.72 -3.72 -1.20
N LEU A 60 -7.35 -4.59 -2.15
CA LEU A 60 -8.27 -5.56 -2.75
C LEU A 60 -8.89 -6.49 -1.70
N GLU A 61 -8.10 -6.98 -0.75
CA GLU A 61 -8.60 -7.84 0.33
C GLU A 61 -9.61 -7.10 1.22
N ALA A 62 -9.36 -5.82 1.52
CA ALA A 62 -10.30 -4.97 2.25
C ALA A 62 -11.62 -4.79 1.47
N GLU A 63 -11.55 -4.46 0.17
CA GLU A 63 -12.75 -4.34 -0.67
C GLU A 63 -13.57 -5.64 -0.72
N LEU A 64 -12.90 -6.79 -0.88
CA LEU A 64 -13.56 -8.09 -0.89
C LEU A 64 -14.23 -8.40 0.45
N ARG A 65 -13.58 -8.07 1.58
CA ARG A 65 -14.18 -8.20 2.92
C ARG A 65 -15.42 -7.33 3.06
N HIS A 66 -15.37 -6.08 2.61
CA HIS A 66 -16.50 -5.16 2.68
C HIS A 66 -17.68 -5.67 1.86
N ARG A 67 -17.43 -6.20 0.65
CA ARG A 67 -18.46 -6.84 -0.19
C ARG A 67 -19.07 -8.06 0.50
N HIS A 68 -18.25 -8.94 1.07
CA HIS A 68 -18.73 -10.14 1.76
C HIS A 68 -19.59 -9.80 2.99
N MET A 69 -19.25 -8.74 3.71
CA MET A 69 -20.02 -8.25 4.86
C MET A 69 -21.29 -7.47 4.47
N GLY A 70 -21.61 -7.36 3.17
CA GLY A 70 -22.78 -6.61 2.69
C GLY A 70 -22.64 -5.09 2.76
N LEU A 71 -21.48 -4.56 3.17
CA LEU A 71 -21.20 -3.12 3.32
C LEU A 71 -21.04 -2.39 1.97
N GLY A 72 -21.10 -3.11 0.85
CA GLY A 72 -21.03 -2.57 -0.52
C GLY A 72 -22.37 -2.50 -1.25
N ALA A 73 -23.45 -3.05 -0.67
CA ALA A 73 -24.80 -2.92 -1.21
C ALA A 73 -25.47 -1.69 -0.61
N LEU A 74 -25.29 -0.52 -1.23
CA LEU A 74 -26.19 0.60 -0.97
C LEU A 74 -27.61 0.11 -1.31
N PRO A 75 -28.62 0.27 -0.42
CA PRO A 75 -29.99 -0.03 -0.80
C PRO A 75 -30.34 0.86 -2.00
N ALA A 76 -30.85 0.25 -3.07
CA ALA A 76 -31.46 0.98 -4.16
C ALA A 76 -32.53 1.90 -3.54
N ARG A 77 -32.30 3.21 -3.58
CA ARG A 77 -33.32 4.18 -3.19
C ARG A 77 -34.44 4.06 -4.22
N GLY A 78 -35.58 3.55 -3.78
CA GLY A 78 -36.83 3.55 -4.54
C GLY A 78 -37.40 4.96 -4.68
#